data_AF-A0A1P8US41-F1
#
_entry.id   AF-A0A1P8US41-F1
#
_cell.length_a   1.000
_cell.length_b   1.000
_cell.length_c   1.000
_cell.angle_alpha   90.00
_cell.angle_beta   90.00
_cell.angle_gamma   90.00
#
_symmetry.space_group_name_H-M   'P 1'
#
loop_
_entity.id
_entity.type
_entity.pdbx_description
1 polymer ?
#
loop_
_entity_poly.entity_id
_entity_poly.type
_entity_poly.pdbx_seq_one_letter_code
_entity_poly.pdbx_strand_id
1 'polypeptide(L)'
;MEQMDYNLMFRWFVGLGIDDAIWVPTVFTMNRDRLLNTEMSRKVMAAILEHVQVAPLLSEDHFSVDGTLIKAWASMKSFQPRDHGSDDPGDPPGPNDTPTSSSTPPSETPPMPRPTHRSRNDEVDFRGEKRSNATHASTTAPDARLYRKSPGTGAMLSFIGHALMENRAGLIVQADLT
;
A
#
# COMPACT_ATOMS: atom_id res chain seq x y z
N MET A 1 -20.73 5.51 -1.95
CA MET A 1 -21.28 6.43 -2.95
C MET A 1 -22.77 6.57 -2.79
N GLU A 2 -23.53 5.48 -2.75
CA GLU A 2 -24.99 5.50 -2.51
C GLU A 2 -25.39 6.30 -1.26
N GLN A 3 -24.60 6.22 -0.18
CA GLN A 3 -24.84 7.01 1.04
C GLN A 3 -24.86 8.53 0.80
N MET A 4 -24.16 9.07 -0.19
CA MET A 4 -24.21 10.51 -0.50
C MET A 4 -25.52 10.91 -1.17
N ASP A 5 -26.26 9.97 -1.78
CA ASP A 5 -27.55 10.20 -2.41
C ASP A 5 -28.68 10.45 -1.39
N TYR A 6 -28.57 9.89 -0.18
CA TYR A 6 -29.65 9.96 0.82
C TYR A 6 -29.22 10.42 2.21
N ASN A 7 -27.95 10.31 2.58
CA ASN A 7 -27.50 10.62 3.94
C ASN A 7 -27.00 12.07 4.03
N LEU A 8 -27.87 12.96 4.53
CA LEU A 8 -27.56 14.38 4.73
C LEU A 8 -26.30 14.62 5.58
N MET A 9 -26.00 13.73 6.55
CA MET A 9 -24.84 13.88 7.42
C MET A 9 -23.53 13.65 6.66
N PHE A 10 -23.51 12.67 5.74
CA PHE A 10 -22.37 12.49 4.84
C PHE A 10 -22.22 13.63 3.85
N ARG A 11 -23.34 14.19 3.34
CA ARG A 11 -23.31 15.37 2.44
C ARG A 11 -22.71 16.59 3.13
N TRP A 12 -23.15 16.87 4.36
CA TRP A 12 -22.61 17.96 5.17
C TRP A 12 -21.10 17.80 5.43
N PHE A 13 -20.66 16.59 5.80
CA PHE A 13 -19.25 16.33 6.11
C PHE A 13 -18.31 16.64 4.93
N VAL A 14 -18.76 16.38 3.70
CA VAL A 14 -17.98 16.65 2.47
C VAL A 14 -18.28 18.02 1.86
N GLY A 15 -19.03 18.89 2.56
CA GLY A 15 -19.33 20.25 2.12
C GLY A 15 -20.35 20.35 0.98
N LEU A 16 -21.18 19.33 0.78
CA LEU A 16 -22.29 19.35 -0.18
C LEU A 16 -23.58 19.82 0.50
N GLY A 17 -24.25 20.79 -0.12
CA GLY A 17 -25.62 21.18 0.20
C GLY A 17 -26.64 20.08 -0.11
N ILE A 18 -27.89 20.28 0.27
CA ILE A 18 -28.94 19.26 0.09
C ILE A 18 -29.22 18.96 -1.40
N ASP A 19 -29.19 19.99 -2.25
CA ASP A 19 -29.52 19.89 -3.68
C ASP A 19 -28.28 19.83 -4.60
N ASP A 20 -27.07 19.90 -4.03
CA ASP A 20 -25.84 19.93 -4.83
C ASP A 20 -25.59 18.59 -5.53
N ALA A 21 -25.11 18.65 -6.77
CA ALA A 21 -24.77 17.44 -7.52
C ALA A 21 -23.63 16.67 -6.83
N ILE A 22 -23.81 15.36 -6.66
CA ILE A 22 -22.76 14.49 -6.15
C ILE A 22 -21.68 14.33 -7.21
N TRP A 23 -20.43 14.42 -6.79
CA TRP A 23 -19.29 14.28 -7.68
C TRP A 23 -19.25 12.89 -8.28
N VAL A 24 -18.90 12.77 -9.56
CA VAL A 24 -18.74 11.46 -10.19
C VAL A 24 -17.53 10.75 -9.55
N PRO A 25 -17.71 9.59 -8.90
CA PRO A 25 -16.67 8.96 -8.08
C PRO A 25 -15.46 8.51 -8.87
N THR A 26 -15.65 8.19 -10.15
CA THR A 26 -14.56 7.86 -11.07
C THR A 26 -13.65 9.07 -11.30
N VAL A 27 -14.20 10.29 -11.37
CA VAL A 27 -13.41 11.53 -11.52
C VAL A 27 -12.60 11.81 -10.26
N PHE A 28 -13.20 11.67 -9.07
CA PHE A 28 -12.45 11.80 -7.82
C PHE A 28 -11.34 10.76 -7.71
N THR A 29 -11.60 9.50 -8.06
CA THR A 29 -10.59 8.43 -8.01
C THR A 29 -9.44 8.66 -9.00
N MET A 30 -9.76 9.10 -10.23
CA MET A 30 -8.74 9.43 -11.25
C MET A 30 -7.92 10.66 -10.90
N ASN A 31 -8.54 11.67 -10.29
CA ASN A 31 -7.83 12.87 -9.84
C ASN A 31 -7.19 12.72 -8.47
N ARG A 32 -7.57 11.74 -7.65
CA ARG A 32 -6.97 11.48 -6.34
C ARG A 32 -5.48 11.26 -6.48
N ASP A 33 -5.09 10.41 -7.42
CA ASP A 33 -3.68 10.12 -7.65
C ASP A 33 -2.95 11.37 -8.18
N ARG A 34 -3.59 12.24 -8.97
CA ARG A 34 -2.98 13.52 -9.39
C ARG A 34 -2.93 14.58 -8.28
N LEU A 35 -3.92 14.60 -7.40
CA LEU A 35 -4.05 15.52 -6.28
C LEU A 35 -3.07 15.14 -5.15
N LEU A 36 -2.91 13.84 -4.90
CA LEU A 36 -2.06 13.30 -3.84
C LEU A 36 -0.63 13.00 -4.31
N ASN A 37 -0.42 12.57 -5.56
CA ASN A 37 0.90 12.18 -6.06
C ASN A 37 1.69 13.36 -6.66
N THR A 38 1.80 14.45 -5.90
CA THR A 38 2.96 15.36 -5.91
C THR A 38 2.79 16.69 -6.69
N GLU A 39 3.40 17.72 -6.10
CA GLU A 39 3.34 19.17 -6.37
C GLU A 39 2.05 19.91 -6.00
N MET A 40 0.87 19.49 -6.47
CA MET A 40 -0.32 20.33 -6.28
C MET A 40 -0.76 20.38 -4.81
N SER A 41 -0.78 19.23 -4.12
CA SER A 41 -1.02 19.18 -2.67
C SER A 41 -0.03 20.04 -1.88
N ARG A 42 1.25 20.00 -2.27
CA ARG A 42 2.31 20.81 -1.63
C ARG A 42 2.08 22.31 -1.86
N LYS A 43 1.74 22.72 -3.09
CA LYS A 43 1.44 24.11 -3.44
C LYS A 43 0.19 24.63 -2.70
N VAL A 44 -0.86 23.81 -2.62
CA VAL A 44 -2.08 24.15 -1.88
C VAL A 44 -1.78 24.27 -0.38
N MET A 45 -1.05 23.32 0.21
CA MET A 45 -0.66 23.39 1.62
C MET A 45 0.18 24.63 1.90
N ALA A 46 1.18 24.93 1.06
CA ALA A 46 2.00 26.14 1.19
C ALA A 46 1.12 27.40 1.14
N ALA A 47 0.19 27.50 0.19
CA ALA A 47 -0.74 28.62 0.10
C ALA A 47 -1.67 28.74 1.32
N ILE A 48 -2.07 27.63 1.94
CA ILE A 48 -2.85 27.63 3.19
C ILE A 48 -2.00 28.17 4.34
N LEU A 49 -0.74 27.74 4.47
CA LEU A 49 0.16 28.20 5.53
C LEU A 49 0.51 29.68 5.39
N GLU A 50 0.62 30.18 4.16
CA GLU A 50 0.85 31.60 3.85
C GLU A 50 -0.41 32.47 3.96
N HIS A 51 -1.59 31.85 4.13
CA HIS A 51 -2.85 32.59 4.21
C HIS A 51 -2.84 33.54 5.42
N VAL A 52 -3.37 34.77 5.24
CA VAL A 52 -3.34 35.84 6.26
C VAL A 52 -3.93 35.44 7.61
N GLN A 53 -4.87 34.49 7.63
CA GLN A 53 -5.49 33.98 8.86
C GLN A 53 -4.70 32.85 9.52
N VAL A 54 -3.83 32.16 8.77
CA VAL A 54 -3.08 30.98 9.23
C VAL A 54 -1.67 31.36 9.63
N ALA A 55 -0.99 32.21 8.86
CA ALA A 55 0.39 32.62 9.13
C ALA A 55 0.63 33.12 10.58
N PRO A 56 -0.26 33.92 11.21
CA PRO A 56 -0.08 34.35 12.60
C PRO A 56 -0.21 33.23 13.65
N LEU A 57 -0.76 32.08 13.27
CA LEU A 57 -0.89 30.89 14.14
C LEU A 57 0.40 30.06 14.16
N LEU A 58 1.27 30.23 13.17
CA LEU A 58 2.51 29.48 13.06
C LEU A 58 3.58 30.11 13.97
N SER A 59 4.18 29.28 14.82
CA SER A 59 5.36 29.64 15.62
C SER A 59 6.61 29.09 14.97
N GLU A 60 7.74 29.79 15.03
CA GLU A 60 9.03 29.26 14.56
C GLU A 60 9.69 28.29 15.56
N ASP A 61 9.28 28.33 16.83
CA ASP A 61 9.97 27.63 17.93
C ASP A 61 9.25 26.35 18.39
N HIS A 62 7.95 26.20 18.11
CA HIS A 62 7.10 25.16 18.71
C HIS A 62 6.80 24.02 17.74
N PHE A 63 7.83 23.40 17.17
CA PHE A 63 7.68 22.28 16.25
C PHE A 63 8.05 20.93 16.85
N SER A 64 7.30 19.90 16.44
CA SER A 64 7.63 18.50 16.69
C SER A 64 7.44 17.70 15.40
N VAL A 65 8.23 16.62 15.26
CA VAL A 65 8.05 15.65 14.18
C VAL A 65 7.60 14.34 14.80
N ASP A 66 6.44 13.85 14.40
CA ASP A 66 5.96 12.53 14.78
C ASP A 66 6.13 11.52 13.63
N GLY A 67 6.56 10.31 13.98
CA GLY A 67 6.71 9.19 13.07
C GLY A 67 5.65 8.13 13.37
N THR A 68 4.65 7.99 12.50
CA THR A 68 3.56 7.03 12.64
C THR A 68 3.69 5.89 11.63
N LEU A 69 3.60 4.65 12.13
CA LEU A 69 3.55 3.47 11.25
C LEU A 69 2.16 3.34 10.62
N ILE A 70 2.09 3.46 9.30
CA ILE A 70 0.87 3.25 8.52
C ILE A 70 0.94 1.86 7.92
N LYS A 71 0.06 0.97 8.38
CA LYS A 71 0.01 -0.42 7.89
C LYS A 71 -0.26 -0.42 6.39
N ALA A 72 0.60 -1.10 5.63
CA ALA A 72 0.40 -1.27 4.21
C ALA A 72 -0.76 -2.24 3.97
N TRP A 73 -1.49 -2.02 2.88
CA TRP A 73 -2.52 -2.95 2.43
C TRP A 73 -1.91 -4.12 1.65
N ALA A 74 -0.90 -4.75 2.26
CA ALA A 74 -0.11 -5.82 1.66
C ALA A 74 -0.05 -7.03 2.60
N SER A 75 -0.15 -8.21 2.02
CA SER A 75 -0.03 -9.48 2.75
C SER A 75 1.42 -9.83 2.99
N MET A 76 1.74 -10.51 4.10
CA MET A 76 3.09 -11.06 4.30
C MET A 76 3.48 -12.09 3.22
N LYS A 77 2.48 -12.70 2.54
CA LYS A 77 2.69 -13.57 1.38
C LYS A 77 3.26 -12.83 0.15
N SER A 78 3.01 -11.51 0.06
CA SER A 78 3.57 -10.66 -0.99
C SER A 78 5.02 -10.28 -0.72
N PHE A 79 5.51 -10.43 0.52
CA PHE A 79 6.88 -10.11 0.90
C PHE A 79 7.82 -11.21 0.47
N GLN A 80 8.32 -11.10 -0.75
CA GLN A 80 9.10 -12.10 -1.45
C GLN A 80 10.54 -11.63 -1.62
N PRO A 81 11.51 -12.54 -1.82
CA PRO A 81 12.89 -12.17 -2.11
C PRO A 81 12.94 -11.16 -3.25
N ARG A 82 13.82 -10.17 -3.15
CA ARG A 82 14.10 -9.31 -4.30
C ARG A 82 14.83 -10.12 -5.35
N ASP A 83 14.47 -9.91 -6.62
CA ASP A 83 15.34 -10.27 -7.74
C ASP A 83 16.59 -9.41 -7.62
N HIS A 84 17.62 -9.93 -6.96
CA HIS A 84 18.97 -9.50 -7.25
C HIS A 84 19.23 -9.96 -8.68
N GLY A 85 19.21 -9.04 -9.64
CA GLY A 85 19.60 -9.33 -11.00
C GLY A 85 20.93 -10.06 -10.97
N SER A 86 20.91 -11.36 -11.21
CA SER A 86 22.07 -12.07 -11.69
C SER A 86 22.28 -11.53 -13.09
N ASP A 87 23.13 -10.51 -13.23
CA ASP A 87 23.93 -10.34 -14.44
C ASP A 87 24.86 -11.55 -14.55
N ASP A 88 24.30 -12.71 -14.81
CA ASP A 88 25.01 -13.93 -15.19
C ASP A 88 24.50 -14.34 -16.57
N PRO A 89 25.31 -14.16 -17.62
CA PRO A 89 24.89 -14.49 -18.98
C PRO A 89 24.93 -16.01 -19.18
N GLY A 90 23.76 -16.62 -19.01
CA GLY A 90 23.40 -17.87 -19.67
C GLY A 90 23.73 -19.14 -18.92
N ASP A 91 22.66 -19.84 -18.52
CA ASP A 91 22.59 -21.28 -18.71
C ASP A 91 21.22 -21.63 -19.31
N PRO A 92 21.16 -22.44 -20.39
CA PRO A 92 19.90 -22.80 -21.04
C PRO A 92 19.09 -23.75 -20.14
N PRO A 93 17.75 -23.80 -20.33
CA PRO A 93 16.90 -24.67 -19.51
C PRO A 93 17.28 -26.14 -19.73
N GLY A 94 17.72 -26.80 -18.66
CA GLY A 94 17.98 -28.23 -18.62
C GLY A 94 16.70 -29.05 -18.90
N PRO A 95 16.82 -30.21 -19.54
CA PRO A 95 15.68 -30.95 -20.06
C PRO A 95 14.87 -31.62 -18.93
N ASN A 96 13.55 -31.53 -19.09
CA ASN A 96 12.48 -32.13 -18.33
C ASN A 96 12.79 -33.47 -17.63
N ASP A 97 12.25 -33.57 -16.42
CA ASP A 97 12.11 -34.79 -15.63
C ASP A 97 11.55 -35.96 -16.45
N THR A 98 12.28 -37.08 -16.35
CA THR A 98 11.94 -38.42 -16.80
C THR A 98 10.56 -38.87 -16.27
N PRO A 99 9.63 -39.35 -17.13
CA PRO A 99 8.46 -40.05 -16.63
C PRO A 99 8.77 -41.53 -16.41
N THR A 100 8.67 -41.98 -15.15
CA THR A 100 8.66 -43.39 -14.78
C THR A 100 7.43 -44.08 -15.37
N SER A 101 7.63 -44.93 -16.37
CA SER A 101 6.62 -45.83 -16.93
C SER A 101 6.28 -46.95 -15.96
N SER A 102 5.04 -46.98 -15.47
CA SER A 102 4.38 -48.20 -14.98
C SER A 102 3.06 -48.39 -15.75
N SER A 103 2.88 -49.62 -16.20
CA SER A 103 1.89 -50.08 -17.19
C SER A 103 0.49 -50.30 -16.62
N THR A 104 -0.56 -49.84 -17.31
CA THR A 104 -1.96 -50.31 -17.14
C THR A 104 -2.75 -50.06 -18.46
N PRO A 105 -3.61 -50.99 -18.95
CA PRO A 105 -4.23 -50.93 -20.29
C PRO A 105 -5.42 -49.94 -20.40
N PRO A 106 -5.89 -49.58 -21.62
CA PRO A 106 -6.73 -48.40 -21.81
C PRO A 106 -8.23 -48.70 -21.62
N SER A 107 -8.92 -47.83 -20.88
CA SER A 107 -10.38 -47.73 -20.90
C SER A 107 -10.78 -46.26 -21.08
N GLU A 108 -11.36 -46.00 -22.24
CA GLU A 108 -12.25 -44.94 -22.71
C GLU A 108 -12.38 -43.62 -21.91
N THR A 109 -12.15 -42.53 -22.66
CA THR A 109 -12.43 -41.10 -22.39
C THR A 109 -11.48 -40.39 -21.42
N PRO A 110 -10.58 -39.51 -21.89
CA PRO A 110 -9.74 -38.72 -21.00
C PRO A 110 -10.61 -37.72 -20.21
N PRO A 111 -10.56 -37.70 -18.86
CA PRO A 111 -11.21 -36.65 -18.09
C PRO A 111 -10.50 -35.32 -18.40
N MET A 112 -11.29 -34.24 -18.52
CA MET A 112 -10.76 -32.90 -18.77
C MET A 112 -9.65 -32.57 -17.74
N PRO A 113 -8.48 -32.06 -18.16
CA PRO A 113 -7.45 -31.64 -17.23
C PRO A 113 -8.00 -30.48 -16.41
N ARG A 114 -8.34 -30.74 -15.15
CA ARG A 114 -8.67 -29.69 -14.20
C ARG A 114 -7.35 -28.96 -13.93
N PRO A 115 -7.21 -27.67 -14.28
CA PRO A 115 -6.00 -26.95 -13.91
C PRO A 115 -5.86 -27.06 -12.39
N THR A 116 -4.71 -27.53 -11.93
CA THR A 116 -4.33 -27.47 -10.52
C THR A 116 -4.17 -25.99 -10.18
N HIS A 117 -5.29 -25.32 -9.94
CA HIS A 117 -5.30 -23.95 -9.48
C HIS A 117 -4.69 -23.99 -8.08
N ARG A 118 -3.39 -23.69 -7.96
CA ARG A 118 -2.83 -23.26 -6.67
C ARG A 118 -3.76 -22.17 -6.18
N SER A 119 -4.35 -22.36 -5.00
CA SER A 119 -5.28 -21.36 -4.51
C SER A 119 -4.44 -20.13 -4.20
N ARG A 120 -4.95 -18.95 -4.58
CA ARG A 120 -4.26 -17.68 -4.33
C ARG A 120 -3.97 -17.45 -2.84
N ASN A 121 -4.62 -18.22 -1.96
CA ASN A 121 -4.58 -18.10 -0.52
C ASN A 121 -4.02 -19.34 0.19
N ASP A 122 -3.26 -20.21 -0.47
CA ASP A 122 -2.63 -21.37 0.18
C ASP A 122 -1.87 -20.95 1.44
N GLU A 123 -2.02 -21.71 2.54
CA GLU A 123 -1.28 -21.45 3.76
C GLU A 123 0.21 -21.62 3.50
N VAL A 124 1.00 -20.62 3.88
CA VAL A 124 2.45 -20.66 3.74
C VAL A 124 3.03 -20.58 5.13
N ASP A 125 3.81 -21.59 5.51
CA ASP A 125 4.57 -21.54 6.75
C ASP A 125 5.82 -20.68 6.56
N PHE A 126 6.06 -19.79 7.51
CA PHE A 126 7.16 -18.84 7.49
C PHE A 126 8.09 -19.02 8.70
N ARG A 127 7.88 -20.05 9.52
CA ARG A 127 8.69 -20.32 10.71
C ARG A 127 10.12 -20.66 10.31
N GLY A 128 11.08 -19.94 10.91
CA GLY A 128 12.51 -20.16 10.69
C GLY A 128 13.11 -19.39 9.51
N GLU A 129 12.29 -18.82 8.62
CA GLU A 129 12.80 -18.00 7.52
C GLU A 129 13.16 -16.58 7.97
N LYS A 130 14.42 -16.18 7.74
CA LYS A 130 14.88 -14.81 8.04
C LYS A 130 14.52 -13.88 6.88
N ARG A 131 13.42 -13.14 7.03
CA ARG A 131 12.99 -12.10 6.10
C ARG A 131 13.43 -10.72 6.58
N SER A 132 13.92 -9.89 5.67
CA SER A 132 14.42 -8.56 5.99
C SER A 132 14.14 -7.58 4.86
N ASN A 133 14.15 -6.29 5.18
CA ASN A 133 14.03 -5.22 4.19
C ASN A 133 15.20 -5.14 3.23
N ALA A 134 16.32 -5.83 3.46
CA ALA A 134 17.42 -5.89 2.50
C ALA A 134 17.14 -6.96 1.42
N THR A 135 16.66 -8.13 1.87
CA THR A 135 16.52 -9.31 1.02
C THR A 135 15.15 -9.47 0.38
N HIS A 136 14.11 -8.82 0.91
CA HIS A 136 12.72 -9.01 0.46
C HIS A 136 12.01 -7.67 0.21
N ALA A 137 11.02 -7.69 -0.67
CA ALA A 137 10.10 -6.59 -0.93
C ALA A 137 8.68 -7.11 -1.15
N SER A 138 7.67 -6.27 -0.92
CA SER A 138 6.29 -6.62 -1.24
C SER A 138 6.03 -6.45 -2.73
N THR A 139 5.47 -7.47 -3.38
CA THR A 139 5.05 -7.39 -4.79
C THR A 139 3.81 -6.51 -5.00
N THR A 140 3.00 -6.29 -3.95
CA THR A 140 1.77 -5.47 -4.02
C THR A 140 1.95 -4.06 -3.48
N ALA A 141 2.99 -3.81 -2.69
CA ALA A 141 3.33 -2.50 -2.15
C ALA A 141 4.87 -2.35 -2.05
N PRO A 142 5.57 -2.10 -3.16
CA PRO A 142 7.04 -2.14 -3.24
C PRO A 142 7.75 -1.23 -2.22
N ASP A 143 7.14 -0.10 -1.91
CA ASP A 143 7.70 0.89 -0.97
C ASP A 143 7.42 0.54 0.50
N ALA A 144 6.53 -0.42 0.78
CA ALA A 144 6.25 -0.86 2.13
C ALA A 144 7.41 -1.68 2.70
N ARG A 145 7.78 -1.37 3.94
CA ARG A 145 8.88 -2.02 4.66
C ARG A 145 8.36 -2.86 5.81
N LEU A 146 9.07 -3.94 6.10
CA LEU A 146 8.86 -4.77 7.27
C LEU A 146 9.31 -4.01 8.53
N TYR A 147 8.36 -3.64 9.39
CA TYR A 147 8.57 -2.90 10.64
C TYR A 147 8.05 -3.65 11.86
N ARG A 148 8.70 -3.40 13.01
CA ARG A 148 8.25 -3.82 14.34
C ARG A 148 8.12 -2.59 15.23
N LYS A 149 6.97 -2.41 15.89
CA LYS A 149 6.72 -1.26 16.77
C LYS A 149 7.54 -1.32 18.07
N SER A 150 7.71 -2.52 18.62
CA SER A 150 8.44 -2.75 19.87
C SER A 150 8.99 -4.18 19.93
N PRO A 151 9.95 -4.46 20.83
CA PRO A 151 10.39 -5.82 21.11
C PRO A 151 9.19 -6.72 21.46
N GLY A 152 9.11 -7.90 20.85
CA GLY A 152 8.01 -8.86 21.07
C GLY A 152 6.76 -8.64 20.21
N THR A 153 6.61 -7.49 19.55
CA THR A 153 5.51 -7.28 18.60
C THR A 153 5.83 -7.89 17.24
N GLY A 154 4.85 -8.56 16.63
CA GLY A 154 4.97 -9.11 15.28
C GLY A 154 5.31 -8.04 14.24
N ALA A 155 6.13 -8.40 13.26
CA ALA A 155 6.47 -7.50 12.17
C ALA A 155 5.30 -7.36 11.18
N MET A 156 5.09 -6.16 10.67
CA MET A 156 4.08 -5.87 9.64
C MET A 156 4.70 -5.06 8.50
N LEU A 157 4.14 -5.20 7.31
CA LEU A 157 4.46 -4.30 6.20
C LEU A 157 3.80 -2.96 6.46
N SER A 158 4.61 -1.90 6.50
CA SER A 158 4.18 -0.54 6.80
C SER A 158 4.97 0.49 6.01
N PHE A 159 4.33 1.63 5.84
CA PHE A 159 4.96 2.89 5.53
C PHE A 159 5.21 3.66 6.83
N ILE A 160 6.19 4.57 6.84
CA ILE A 160 6.34 5.56 7.90
C ILE A 160 5.78 6.89 7.40
N GLY A 161 4.71 7.35 8.05
CA GLY A 161 4.22 8.71 7.91
C GLY A 161 4.95 9.62 8.87
N HIS A 162 5.55 10.69 8.38
CA HIS A 162 6.16 11.75 9.16
C HIS A 162 5.24 12.96 9.13
N ALA A 163 4.84 13.47 10.30
CA ALA A 163 4.04 14.68 10.42
C ALA A 163 4.84 15.76 11.15
N LEU A 164 5.00 16.92 10.52
CA LEU A 164 5.54 18.12 11.16
C LEU A 164 4.36 18.90 11.78
N MET A 165 4.40 19.04 13.10
CA MET A 165 3.34 19.61 13.91
C MET A 165 3.78 20.94 14.51
N GLU A 166 3.00 21.99 14.29
CA GLU A 166 3.05 23.23 15.06
C GLU A 166 2.18 23.04 16.32
N ASN A 167 2.80 23.15 17.49
CA ASN A 167 2.18 22.70 18.75
C ASN A 167 1.38 23.81 19.46
N ARG A 168 1.57 25.09 19.13
CA ARG A 168 0.88 26.21 19.79
C ARG A 168 -0.59 26.29 19.39
N ALA A 169 -0.88 26.09 18.11
CA ALA A 169 -2.22 26.07 17.52
C ALA A 169 -2.67 24.64 17.14
N GLY A 170 -1.76 23.65 17.20
CA GLY A 170 -2.09 22.24 16.92
C GLY A 170 -2.28 21.95 15.43
N LEU A 171 -1.46 22.57 14.58
CA LEU A 171 -1.57 22.46 13.13
C LEU A 171 -0.56 21.45 12.57
N ILE A 172 -0.99 20.63 11.61
CA ILE A 172 -0.07 19.88 10.74
C ILE A 172 0.38 20.82 9.64
N VAL A 173 1.68 21.09 9.55
CA VAL A 173 2.24 21.97 8.51
C VAL A 173 2.81 21.18 7.33
N GLN A 174 3.24 19.95 7.57
CA GLN A 174 3.74 19.07 6.51
C GLN A 174 3.52 17.61 6.90
N ALA A 175 3.26 16.77 5.90
CA ALA A 175 3.22 15.33 6.07
C ALA A 175 3.88 14.64 4.88
N ASP A 176 4.72 13.65 5.16
CA ASP A 176 5.42 12.84 4.14
C ASP A 176 5.32 11.35 4.48
N LEU A 177 5.34 10.51 3.45
CA LEU A 177 5.26 9.05 3.58
C LEU A 177 6.52 8.41 2.97
N THR A 178 7.15 7.48 3.70
CA THR A 178 8.39 6.78 3.28
C THR A 178 8.39 5.29 3.61
#